data_AF-A0A257CAC4-F1
#
_entry.id   AF-A0A257CAC4-F1
#
_cell.length_a   1.000
_cell.length_b   1.000
_cell.length_c   1.000
_cell.angle_alpha   90.00
_cell.angle_beta   90.00
_cell.angle_gamma   90.00
#
_symmetry.space_group_name_H-M   'P 1'
#
loop_
_entity.id
_entity.type
_entity.pdbx_description
1 polymer ?
#
loop_
_entity_poly.entity_id
_entity_poly.type
_entity_poly.pdbx_seq_one_letter_code
_entity_poly.pdbx_strand_id
1 'polypeptide(L)'
;MIRVRRLIYVSPDSNSPTGGIKVIYQHVQMLRSMGFDAHVMHFAEGFRCDWFPNTAPIISLSQLRSTDIVMVPEIMTQFALTLHEQGITYGMFVQNGYLVLPTADTDTLQRCYRHAVAVLSISDDTSGLLQSVFPDVAAKTIRVTYSVDAAKFTPEPKKMLVTYMPRKLPLHANNVVPWLRLAFPQWQFMALHGMSEDQVAAAMRISAVFLAFSDFEGCPVPPIEAALAGNLVLGYHGWGGREYWREPNFRSVDMGDVRDFVRKFHEVAHFVSQPQAQAQMAPGIERIRHDFSPATERANLALAVERLNALIS
;
A
#
# COMPACT_ATOMS: atom_id res chain seq x y z
N MET A 1 28.69 23.42 0.39
CA MET A 1 27.62 22.69 1.09
C MET A 1 26.48 22.51 0.11
N ILE A 2 26.19 21.27 -0.30
CA ILE A 2 25.00 20.97 -1.10
C ILE A 2 23.81 21.33 -0.22
N ARG A 3 23.05 22.38 -0.57
CA ARG A 3 21.81 22.72 0.13
C ARG A 3 20.84 21.56 -0.09
N VAL A 4 20.61 20.76 0.95
CA VAL A 4 19.56 19.74 0.93
C VAL A 4 18.23 20.48 0.79
N ARG A 5 17.58 20.32 -0.37
CA ARG A 5 16.27 20.95 -0.63
C ARG A 5 15.23 20.29 0.28
N ARG A 6 14.24 21.08 0.69
CA ARG A 6 13.14 20.61 1.54
C ARG A 6 12.17 19.78 0.70
N LEU A 7 11.83 18.59 1.20
CA LEU A 7 10.89 17.65 0.58
C LEU A 7 9.48 17.87 1.13
N ILE A 8 8.51 18.09 0.26
CA ILE A 8 7.12 18.35 0.65
C ILE A 8 6.22 17.25 0.10
N TYR A 9 5.68 16.39 0.95
CA TYR A 9 4.71 15.38 0.53
C TYR A 9 3.31 15.95 0.63
N VAL A 10 2.62 16.06 -0.49
CA VAL A 10 1.24 16.55 -0.55
C VAL A 10 0.31 15.44 -0.11
N SER A 11 -0.60 15.77 0.82
CA SER A 11 -1.70 14.89 1.22
C SER A 11 -3.03 15.58 0.90
N PRO A 12 -4.07 14.83 0.47
CA PRO A 12 -5.43 15.34 0.47
C PRO A 12 -5.89 15.67 1.90
N ASP A 13 -6.73 16.69 2.02
CA ASP A 13 -7.37 17.13 3.28
C ASP A 13 -8.50 16.16 3.68
N SER A 14 -8.16 14.89 3.94
CA SER A 14 -9.11 13.85 4.34
C SER A 14 -8.69 13.22 5.66
N ASN A 15 -9.56 13.32 6.67
CA ASN A 15 -9.33 12.73 7.98
C ASN A 15 -9.99 11.34 8.12
N SER A 16 -10.19 10.64 6.99
CA SER A 16 -10.73 9.29 6.98
C SER A 16 -9.61 8.25 6.92
N PRO A 17 -9.76 7.06 7.55
CA PRO A 17 -8.76 5.99 7.51
C PRO A 17 -8.42 5.56 6.08
N THR A 18 -7.29 6.08 5.57
CA THR A 18 -6.84 5.88 4.19
C THR A 18 -5.37 5.51 4.20
N GLY A 19 -5.04 4.31 3.71
CA GLY A 19 -3.67 3.79 3.72
C GLY A 19 -2.67 4.74 3.06
N GLY A 20 -3.01 5.30 1.89
CA GLY A 20 -2.11 6.20 1.17
C GLY A 20 -1.78 7.49 1.92
N ILE A 21 -2.70 8.00 2.74
CA ILE A 21 -2.46 9.16 3.61
C ILE A 21 -1.50 8.77 4.76
N LYS A 22 -1.73 7.62 5.40
CA LYS A 22 -0.83 7.12 6.46
C LYS A 22 0.60 6.93 5.95
N VAL A 23 0.78 6.37 4.75
CA VAL A 23 2.10 6.19 4.14
C VAL A 23 2.80 7.53 3.88
N ILE A 24 2.08 8.56 3.41
CA ILE A 24 2.63 9.92 3.25
C ILE A 24 3.21 10.44 4.58
N TYR A 25 2.45 10.33 5.67
CA TYR A 25 2.89 10.75 6.99
C TYR A 25 4.09 9.93 7.49
N GLN A 26 4.05 8.61 7.30
CA GLN A 26 5.14 7.70 7.69
C GLN A 26 6.43 8.01 6.94
N HIS A 27 6.37 8.21 5.62
CA HIS A 27 7.51 8.65 4.82
C HIS A 27 8.13 9.92 5.37
N VAL A 28 7.32 10.95 5.64
CA VAL A 28 7.82 12.21 6.20
C VAL A 28 8.48 12.01 7.56
N GLN A 29 7.86 11.26 8.47
CA GLN A 29 8.46 10.96 9.78
C GLN A 29 9.79 10.20 9.64
N MET A 30 9.85 9.24 8.72
CA MET A 30 11.05 8.45 8.48
C MET A 30 12.18 9.31 7.88
N LEU A 31 11.88 10.15 6.89
CA LEU A 31 12.81 11.13 6.34
C LEU A 31 13.34 12.08 7.42
N ARG A 32 12.47 12.61 8.28
CA ARG A 32 12.87 13.46 9.41
C ARG A 32 13.81 12.73 10.37
N SER A 33 13.53 11.47 10.67
CA SER A 33 14.39 10.64 11.53
C SER A 33 15.75 10.30 10.91
N MET A 34 15.90 10.48 9.59
CA MET A 34 17.18 10.36 8.87
C MET A 34 17.91 11.71 8.75
N GLY A 35 17.33 12.80 9.27
CA GLY A 35 17.91 14.14 9.19
C GLY A 35 17.54 14.94 7.94
N PHE A 36 16.67 14.42 7.07
CA PHE A 36 16.18 15.16 5.91
C PHE A 36 15.13 16.21 6.31
N ASP A 37 15.09 17.34 5.60
CA ASP A 37 14.06 18.36 5.81
C ASP A 37 12.78 18.00 5.04
N ALA A 38 11.86 17.25 5.68
CA ALA A 38 10.64 16.76 5.04
C ALA A 38 9.36 17.20 5.78
N HIS A 39 8.30 17.55 5.06
CA HIS A 39 7.01 17.96 5.65
C HIS A 39 5.84 17.35 4.90
N VAL A 40 4.72 17.16 5.60
CA VAL A 40 3.42 16.92 4.95
C VAL A 40 2.80 18.28 4.64
N MET A 41 2.25 18.45 3.44
CA MET A 41 1.47 19.63 3.08
C MET A 41 0.00 19.26 2.92
N HIS A 42 -0.84 20.06 3.57
CA HIS A 42 -2.29 20.09 3.38
C HIS A 42 -2.70 21.46 2.80
N PHE A 43 -3.86 21.53 2.17
CA PHE A 43 -4.36 22.77 1.58
C PHE A 43 -5.00 23.66 2.65
N ALA A 44 -5.83 23.08 3.51
CA ALA A 44 -6.43 23.75 4.65
C ALA A 44 -5.40 24.04 5.74
N GLU A 45 -5.38 25.28 6.21
CA GLU A 45 -4.50 25.72 7.29
C GLU A 45 -4.84 24.99 8.61
N GLY A 46 -3.81 24.46 9.27
CA GLY A 46 -3.97 23.72 10.52
C GLY A 46 -4.52 22.30 10.38
N PHE A 47 -4.82 21.83 9.16
CA PHE A 47 -5.32 20.47 8.96
C PHE A 47 -4.28 19.40 9.36
N ARG A 48 -4.75 18.35 10.04
CA ARG A 48 -3.95 17.19 10.43
C ARG A 48 -4.83 15.95 10.54
N CYS A 49 -4.31 14.79 10.13
CA CYS A 49 -4.95 13.52 10.42
C CYS A 49 -4.76 13.09 11.89
N ASP A 50 -5.84 12.69 12.56
CA ASP A 50 -5.83 12.30 13.99
C ASP A 50 -6.23 10.84 14.25
N TRP A 51 -6.68 10.10 13.22
CA TRP A 51 -7.08 8.69 13.33
C TRP A 51 -5.90 7.70 13.47
N PHE A 52 -4.66 8.18 13.45
CA PHE A 52 -3.46 7.40 13.77
C PHE A 52 -2.38 8.28 14.42
N PRO A 53 -1.54 7.71 15.31
CA PRO A 53 -0.45 8.45 15.94
C PRO A 53 0.57 8.93 14.90
N ASN A 54 0.85 10.23 14.87
CA ASN A 54 1.84 10.80 13.97
C ASN A 54 2.45 12.10 14.55
N THR A 55 3.73 12.31 14.26
CA THR A 55 4.50 13.51 14.64
C THR A 55 5.06 14.24 13.44
N ALA A 56 4.57 13.93 12.23
CA ALA A 56 5.02 14.57 11.00
C ALA A 56 4.84 16.10 11.12
N PRO A 57 5.85 16.90 10.77
CA PRO A 57 5.69 18.34 10.67
C PRO A 57 4.78 18.64 9.47
N ILE A 58 3.83 19.55 9.67
CA ILE A 58 2.83 19.93 8.66
C ILE A 58 3.08 21.37 8.25
N ILE A 59 2.91 21.65 6.97
CA ILE A 59 2.83 23.00 6.42
C ILE A 59 1.54 23.18 5.64
N SER A 60 1.11 24.43 5.48
CA SER A 60 0.08 24.82 4.54
C SER A 60 0.68 25.22 3.19
N LEU A 61 -0.18 25.34 2.16
CA LEU A 61 0.24 25.80 0.83
C LEU A 61 0.95 27.16 0.85
N SER A 62 0.54 28.10 1.71
CA SER A 62 1.15 29.43 1.81
C SER A 62 2.59 29.41 2.35
N GLN A 63 3.02 28.31 2.96
CA GLN A 63 4.37 28.10 3.49
C GLN A 63 5.29 27.39 2.49
N LEU A 64 4.78 27.03 1.30
CA LEU A 64 5.57 26.44 0.23
C LEU A 64 6.57 27.47 -0.34
N ARG A 65 7.78 27.02 -0.66
CA ARG A 65 8.87 27.83 -1.19
C ARG A 65 9.19 27.39 -2.61
N SER A 66 9.66 28.32 -3.44
CA SER A 66 10.11 28.01 -4.80
C SER A 66 11.29 27.04 -4.87
N THR A 67 12.04 26.89 -3.77
CA THR A 67 13.19 25.98 -3.66
C THR A 67 12.84 24.58 -3.16
N ASP A 68 11.58 24.34 -2.81
CA ASP A 68 11.12 23.03 -2.37
C ASP A 68 11.06 22.02 -3.53
N ILE A 69 11.08 20.74 -3.18
CA ILE A 69 10.69 19.65 -4.09
C ILE A 69 9.39 19.06 -3.55
N VAL A 70 8.35 19.11 -4.37
CA VAL A 70 7.01 18.67 -3.97
C VAL A 70 6.74 17.27 -4.52
N MET A 71 6.49 16.32 -3.63
CA MET A 71 6.03 14.98 -3.97
C MET A 71 4.51 14.96 -4.02
N VAL A 72 3.95 14.89 -5.23
CA VAL A 72 2.51 15.01 -5.51
C VAL A 72 1.89 13.62 -5.67
N PRO A 73 0.79 13.28 -4.98
CA PRO A 73 0.14 11.98 -5.13
C PRO A 73 -0.49 11.82 -6.52
N GLU A 74 -0.64 10.57 -6.97
CA GLU A 74 -1.10 10.25 -8.33
C GLU A 74 -2.45 10.85 -8.72
N ILE A 75 -3.30 11.12 -7.73
CA ILE A 75 -4.65 11.67 -7.94
C ILE A 75 -4.67 13.19 -8.17
N MET A 76 -3.52 13.87 -8.12
CA MET A 76 -3.43 15.33 -8.14
C MET A 76 -2.64 15.87 -9.34
N THR A 77 -2.84 15.25 -10.52
CA THR A 77 -2.20 15.62 -11.79
C THR A 77 -2.29 17.12 -12.10
N GLN A 78 -3.45 17.74 -11.90
CA GLN A 78 -3.62 19.17 -12.19
C GLN A 78 -2.78 20.06 -11.26
N PHE A 79 -2.68 19.70 -9.97
CA PHE A 79 -1.87 20.44 -9.01
C PHE A 79 -0.38 20.36 -9.36
N ALA A 80 0.09 19.19 -9.79
CA ALA A 80 1.46 19.01 -10.27
C ALA A 80 1.80 19.95 -11.44
N LEU A 81 0.87 20.12 -12.40
CA LEU A 81 1.04 21.05 -13.51
C LEU A 81 1.02 22.52 -13.06
N THR A 82 0.19 22.89 -12.10
CA THR A 82 0.22 24.24 -11.52
C THR A 82 1.56 24.55 -10.85
N LEU A 83 2.17 23.57 -10.15
CA LEU A 83 3.52 23.73 -9.60
C LEU A 83 4.56 23.97 -10.70
N HIS A 84 4.46 23.22 -11.81
CA HIS A 84 5.33 23.40 -12.97
C HIS A 84 5.22 24.81 -13.56
N GLU A 85 4.00 25.31 -13.76
CA GLU A 85 3.72 26.65 -14.30
C GLU A 85 4.26 27.77 -13.38
N GLN A 86 4.33 27.51 -12.07
CA GLN A 86 4.92 28.41 -11.07
C GLN A 86 6.45 28.26 -10.94
N GLY A 87 7.07 27.37 -11.71
CA GLY A 87 8.51 27.08 -11.64
C GLY A 87 8.94 26.31 -10.40
N ILE A 88 8.00 25.67 -9.69
CA ILE A 88 8.28 24.85 -8.50
C ILE A 88 8.61 23.42 -8.94
N THR A 89 9.69 22.87 -8.37
CA THR A 89 10.11 21.49 -8.69
C THR A 89 9.16 20.49 -8.05
N TYR A 90 8.73 19.47 -8.80
CA TYR A 90 7.89 18.40 -8.27
C TYR A 90 8.28 17.03 -8.82
N GLY A 91 7.97 16.00 -8.04
CA GLY A 91 7.92 14.60 -8.47
C GLY A 91 6.55 14.00 -8.19
N MET A 92 6.24 12.88 -8.82
CA MET A 92 5.00 12.14 -8.54
C MET A 92 5.26 11.05 -7.50
N PHE A 93 4.36 10.86 -6.54
CA PHE A 93 4.36 9.73 -5.63
C PHE A 93 3.14 8.87 -5.93
N VAL A 94 3.35 7.77 -6.66
CA VAL A 94 2.30 6.91 -7.19
C VAL A 94 2.15 5.68 -6.31
N GLN A 95 1.13 5.69 -5.47
CA GLN A 95 0.81 4.57 -4.57
C GLN A 95 -0.13 3.54 -5.21
N ASN A 96 -0.95 3.94 -6.18
CA ASN A 96 -1.76 3.04 -6.97
C ASN A 96 -1.74 3.44 -8.46
N GLY A 97 -0.98 2.71 -9.27
CA GLY A 97 -0.85 2.98 -10.72
C GLY A 97 -2.18 2.99 -11.48
N TYR A 98 -3.18 2.24 -11.01
CA TYR A 98 -4.50 2.19 -11.65
C TYR A 98 -5.35 3.45 -11.46
N LEU A 99 -4.96 4.34 -10.53
CA LEU A 99 -5.62 5.63 -10.34
C LEU A 99 -5.05 6.72 -11.25
N VAL A 100 -3.94 6.47 -11.97
CA VAL A 100 -3.27 7.50 -12.77
C VAL A 100 -4.11 7.90 -13.98
N LEU A 101 -4.42 6.94 -14.87
CA LEU A 101 -5.14 7.20 -16.12
C LEU A 101 -6.52 7.84 -15.92
N PRO A 102 -7.31 7.49 -14.88
CA PRO A 102 -8.60 8.14 -14.64
C PRO A 102 -8.53 9.63 -14.21
N THR A 103 -7.35 10.16 -13.85
CA THR A 103 -7.26 11.52 -13.26
C THR A 103 -7.32 12.66 -14.26
N ALA A 104 -6.97 12.40 -15.52
CA ALA A 104 -6.96 13.40 -16.59
C ALA A 104 -6.87 12.72 -17.97
N ASP A 105 -7.02 13.50 -19.04
CA ASP A 105 -6.75 13.04 -20.39
C ASP A 105 -5.25 12.72 -20.61
N THR A 106 -4.96 11.98 -21.68
CA THR A 106 -3.60 11.47 -21.95
C THR A 106 -2.58 12.58 -22.22
N ASP A 107 -2.95 13.71 -22.84
CA ASP A 107 -2.01 14.82 -23.08
C ASP A 107 -1.61 15.48 -21.76
N THR A 108 -2.60 15.79 -20.93
CA THR A 108 -2.39 16.33 -19.58
C THR A 108 -1.50 15.42 -18.74
N LEU A 109 -1.75 14.10 -18.77
CA LEU A 109 -0.93 13.12 -18.07
C LEU A 109 0.50 13.06 -18.63
N GLN A 110 0.67 12.99 -19.96
CA GLN A 110 1.99 12.97 -20.58
C GLN A 110 2.81 14.20 -20.20
N ARG A 111 2.21 15.40 -20.22
CA ARG A 111 2.87 16.63 -19.78
C ARG A 111 3.25 16.55 -18.30
N CYS A 112 2.31 16.17 -17.43
CA CYS A 112 2.56 16.05 -15.99
C CYS A 112 3.72 15.10 -15.68
N TYR A 113 3.70 13.90 -16.25
CA TYR A 113 4.73 12.91 -15.98
C TYR A 113 6.05 13.24 -16.69
N ARG A 114 6.04 13.92 -17.84
CA ARG A 114 7.26 14.41 -18.52
C ARG A 114 7.99 15.47 -17.68
N HIS A 115 7.27 16.42 -17.08
CA HIS A 115 7.88 17.50 -16.30
C HIS A 115 8.24 17.14 -14.85
N ALA A 116 7.70 16.04 -14.30
CA ALA A 116 8.11 15.54 -13.00
C ALA A 116 9.60 15.19 -12.98
N VAL A 117 10.36 15.60 -11.96
CA VAL A 117 11.80 15.28 -11.87
C VAL A 117 12.05 13.82 -11.50
N ALA A 118 11.10 13.20 -10.79
CA ALA A 118 11.13 11.81 -10.40
C ALA A 118 9.72 11.27 -10.23
N VAL A 119 9.59 9.94 -10.28
CA VAL A 119 8.35 9.24 -9.96
C VAL A 119 8.65 8.15 -8.93
N LEU A 120 8.17 8.33 -7.70
CA LEU A 120 8.23 7.30 -6.67
C LEU A 120 7.08 6.32 -6.91
N SER A 121 7.39 5.06 -7.17
CA SER A 121 6.38 3.99 -7.34
C SER A 121 6.44 3.02 -6.15
N ILE A 122 5.31 2.39 -5.80
CA ILE A 122 5.22 1.52 -4.60
C ILE A 122 5.43 0.01 -4.87
N SER A 123 5.20 -0.46 -6.10
CA SER A 123 5.37 -1.86 -6.51
C SER A 123 6.02 -1.99 -7.88
N ASP A 124 6.50 -3.18 -8.20
CA ASP A 124 6.97 -3.50 -9.55
C ASP A 124 5.84 -3.41 -10.58
N ASP A 125 4.63 -3.81 -10.20
CA ASP A 125 3.42 -3.68 -11.01
C ASP A 125 3.10 -2.20 -11.34
N THR A 126 3.11 -1.32 -10.33
CA THR A 126 2.93 0.13 -10.53
C THR A 126 4.01 0.69 -11.44
N SER A 127 5.25 0.24 -11.28
CA SER A 127 6.39 0.69 -12.11
C SER A 127 6.22 0.26 -13.56
N GLY A 128 5.86 -1.00 -13.79
CA GLY A 128 5.63 -1.56 -15.13
C GLY A 128 4.46 -0.87 -15.84
N LEU A 129 3.37 -0.58 -15.12
CA LEU A 129 2.24 0.18 -15.65
C LEU A 129 2.67 1.58 -16.08
N LEU A 130 3.36 2.32 -15.20
CA LEU A 130 3.83 3.67 -15.50
C LEU A 130 4.80 3.69 -16.70
N GLN A 131 5.71 2.72 -16.79
CA GLN A 131 6.66 2.63 -17.91
C GLN A 131 5.96 2.28 -19.23
N SER A 132 4.89 1.48 -19.18
CA SER A 132 4.11 1.12 -20.37
C SER A 132 3.30 2.30 -20.89
N VAL A 133 2.77 3.13 -20.00
CA VAL A 133 1.97 4.32 -20.36
C VAL A 133 2.84 5.53 -20.68
N PHE A 134 3.94 5.72 -19.96
CA PHE A 134 4.86 6.85 -20.09
C PHE A 134 6.32 6.34 -20.22
N PRO A 135 6.75 5.89 -21.41
CA PRO A 135 8.07 5.31 -21.60
C PRO A 135 9.24 6.21 -21.16
N ASP A 136 9.12 7.52 -21.38
CA ASP A 136 10.13 8.53 -21.01
C ASP A 136 10.31 8.65 -19.49
N VAL A 137 9.39 8.12 -18.68
CA VAL A 137 9.44 8.18 -17.22
C VAL A 137 10.32 7.08 -16.63
N ALA A 138 10.60 6.01 -17.39
CA ALA A 138 11.34 4.85 -16.90
C ALA A 138 12.68 5.22 -16.23
N ALA A 139 13.41 6.16 -16.83
CA ALA A 139 14.72 6.60 -16.35
C ALA A 139 14.68 7.37 -15.00
N LYS A 140 13.51 7.88 -14.62
CA LYS A 140 13.29 8.66 -13.39
C LYS A 140 12.32 8.00 -12.41
N THR A 141 11.89 6.76 -12.69
CA THR A 141 11.11 5.96 -11.75
C THR A 141 12.02 5.41 -10.66
N ILE A 142 11.65 5.65 -9.41
CA ILE A 142 12.38 5.22 -8.22
C ILE A 142 11.43 4.35 -7.39
N ARG A 143 11.87 3.12 -7.09
CA ARG A 143 11.10 2.21 -6.24
C ARG A 143 11.16 2.67 -4.78
N VAL A 144 10.00 2.77 -4.15
CA VAL A 144 9.83 2.88 -2.70
C VAL A 144 8.88 1.77 -2.22
N THR A 145 8.88 1.50 -0.92
CA THR A 145 8.02 0.50 -0.29
C THR A 145 7.48 1.09 1.01
N TYR A 146 6.29 0.69 1.44
CA TYR A 146 5.82 0.99 2.79
C TYR A 146 6.21 -0.16 3.75
N SER A 147 6.10 0.08 5.06
CA SER A 147 6.20 -0.97 6.07
C SER A 147 4.88 -1.26 6.78
N VAL A 148 4.81 -2.45 7.39
CA VAL A 148 3.72 -2.88 8.28
C VAL A 148 4.30 -3.13 9.66
N ASP A 149 3.58 -2.72 10.72
CA ASP A 149 3.96 -3.03 12.09
C ASP A 149 3.71 -4.51 12.40
N ALA A 150 4.71 -5.34 12.11
CA ALA A 150 4.63 -6.77 12.27
C ALA A 150 4.46 -7.23 13.73
N ALA A 151 4.69 -6.36 14.72
CA ALA A 151 4.44 -6.68 16.13
C ALA A 151 2.94 -6.66 16.45
N LYS A 152 2.14 -5.83 15.76
CA LYS A 152 0.68 -5.86 15.86
C LYS A 152 0.10 -7.17 15.34
N PHE A 153 0.77 -7.84 14.41
CA PHE A 153 0.27 -9.06 13.77
C PHE A 153 1.04 -10.31 14.21
N THR A 154 1.46 -10.42 15.47
CA THR A 154 2.09 -11.66 15.97
C THR A 154 1.05 -12.80 16.06
N PRO A 155 1.28 -13.97 15.43
CA PRO A 155 0.32 -15.07 15.43
C PRO A 155 -0.05 -15.57 16.85
N GLU A 156 -1.31 -15.95 17.02
CA GLU A 156 -1.84 -16.63 18.20
C GLU A 156 -2.38 -18.03 17.81
N PRO A 157 -2.72 -18.92 18.78
CA PRO A 157 -3.34 -20.20 18.46
C PRO A 157 -4.56 -20.05 17.54
N LYS A 158 -4.51 -20.74 16.41
CA LYS A 158 -5.48 -20.60 15.32
C LYS A 158 -6.81 -21.27 15.65
N LYS A 159 -7.88 -20.59 15.30
CA LYS A 159 -9.25 -21.11 15.32
C LYS A 159 -9.70 -21.43 13.90
N MET A 160 -10.75 -22.24 13.75
CA MET A 160 -11.49 -22.40 12.48
C MET A 160 -12.28 -21.12 12.15
N LEU A 161 -11.55 -20.02 12.02
CA LEU A 161 -12.03 -18.69 11.74
C LEU A 161 -11.41 -18.23 10.42
N VAL A 162 -12.29 -17.70 9.57
CA VAL A 162 -11.97 -17.02 8.34
C VAL A 162 -12.29 -15.54 8.52
N THR A 163 -11.33 -14.68 8.18
CA THR A 163 -11.53 -13.22 8.16
C THR A 163 -11.48 -12.67 6.74
N TYR A 164 -12.15 -11.56 6.47
CA TYR A 164 -12.17 -10.93 5.15
C TYR A 164 -12.59 -9.47 5.23
N MET A 165 -12.24 -8.65 4.23
CA MET A 165 -12.66 -7.25 4.13
C MET A 165 -13.56 -7.07 2.89
N PRO A 166 -14.87 -6.79 3.04
CA PRO A 166 -15.81 -6.81 1.91
C PRO A 166 -15.84 -5.53 1.07
N ARG A 167 -15.19 -4.44 1.51
CA ARG A 167 -15.43 -3.08 0.99
C ARG A 167 -15.15 -2.91 -0.51
N LYS A 168 -14.08 -3.52 -1.04
CA LYS A 168 -13.65 -3.28 -2.44
C LYS A 168 -14.42 -4.10 -3.46
N LEU A 169 -14.64 -5.38 -3.20
CA LEU A 169 -15.42 -6.27 -4.08
C LEU A 169 -16.60 -6.89 -3.32
N PRO A 170 -17.58 -6.08 -2.88
CA PRO A 170 -18.69 -6.57 -2.06
C PRO A 170 -19.53 -7.61 -2.79
N LEU A 171 -19.70 -7.49 -4.12
CA LEU A 171 -20.43 -8.48 -4.91
C LEU A 171 -19.75 -9.87 -4.85
N HIS A 172 -18.42 -9.92 -4.91
CA HIS A 172 -17.68 -11.19 -4.82
C HIS A 172 -17.77 -11.76 -3.40
N ALA A 173 -17.52 -10.93 -2.38
CA ALA A 173 -17.64 -11.35 -0.99
C ALA A 173 -19.04 -11.89 -0.65
N ASN A 174 -20.09 -11.23 -1.15
CA ASN A 174 -21.49 -11.60 -0.94
C ASN A 174 -21.93 -12.87 -1.70
N ASN A 175 -21.15 -13.33 -2.69
CA ASN A 175 -21.39 -14.62 -3.35
C ASN A 175 -20.53 -15.74 -2.73
N VAL A 176 -19.26 -15.45 -2.43
CA VAL A 176 -18.30 -16.44 -1.89
C VAL A 176 -18.62 -16.80 -0.45
N VAL A 177 -18.77 -15.82 0.45
CA VAL A 177 -18.84 -16.09 1.89
C VAL A 177 -20.10 -16.86 2.30
N PRO A 178 -21.33 -16.52 1.81
CA PRO A 178 -22.50 -17.33 2.11
C PRO A 178 -22.38 -18.77 1.60
N TRP A 179 -21.78 -18.97 0.43
CA TRP A 179 -21.54 -20.32 -0.10
C TRP A 179 -20.56 -21.10 0.77
N LEU A 180 -19.44 -20.47 1.18
CA LEU A 180 -18.49 -21.10 2.10
C LEU A 180 -19.14 -21.45 3.44
N ARG A 181 -20.01 -20.60 3.99
CA ARG A 181 -20.76 -20.91 5.22
C ARG A 181 -21.63 -22.16 5.09
N LEU A 182 -22.26 -22.36 3.92
CA LEU A 182 -23.07 -23.55 3.65
C LEU A 182 -22.20 -24.81 3.48
N ALA A 183 -21.07 -24.68 2.77
CA ALA A 183 -20.19 -25.82 2.47
C ALA A 183 -19.28 -26.22 3.66
N PHE A 184 -19.00 -25.29 4.58
CA PHE A 184 -18.06 -25.46 5.70
C PHE A 184 -18.69 -25.00 7.02
N PRO A 185 -19.75 -25.66 7.52
CA PRO A 185 -20.53 -25.22 8.68
C PRO A 185 -19.74 -25.17 10.01
N GLN A 186 -18.61 -25.88 10.09
CA GLN A 186 -17.70 -25.85 11.23
C GLN A 186 -16.81 -24.60 11.28
N TRP A 187 -16.73 -23.83 10.19
CA TRP A 187 -15.92 -22.62 10.09
C TRP A 187 -16.74 -21.37 10.40
N GLN A 188 -16.15 -20.46 11.16
CA GLN A 188 -16.69 -19.12 11.38
C GLN A 188 -16.16 -18.15 10.33
N PHE A 189 -16.99 -17.21 9.88
CA PHE A 189 -16.63 -16.22 8.87
C PHE A 189 -16.93 -14.81 9.38
N MET A 190 -15.90 -14.02 9.62
CA MET A 190 -15.97 -12.68 10.19
C MET A 190 -15.56 -11.61 9.17
N ALA A 191 -16.48 -10.69 8.88
CA ALA A 191 -16.14 -9.48 8.12
C ALA A 191 -15.39 -8.51 9.01
N LEU A 192 -14.24 -8.02 8.54
CA LEU A 192 -13.47 -6.94 9.14
C LEU A 192 -13.92 -5.62 8.49
N HIS A 193 -14.88 -4.94 9.13
CA HIS A 193 -15.48 -3.71 8.63
C HIS A 193 -15.79 -2.75 9.77
N GLY A 194 -15.44 -1.46 9.61
CA GLY A 194 -15.65 -0.44 10.66
C GLY A 194 -14.83 -0.69 11.93
N MET A 195 -13.77 -1.48 11.85
CA MET A 195 -12.90 -1.85 12.97
C MET A 195 -11.65 -0.96 13.03
N SER A 196 -11.13 -0.74 14.24
CA SER A 196 -9.80 -0.15 14.42
C SER A 196 -8.70 -1.12 13.97
N GLU A 197 -7.49 -0.60 13.75
CA GLU A 197 -6.32 -1.41 13.39
C GLU A 197 -6.04 -2.51 14.43
N ASP A 198 -6.17 -2.18 15.72
CA ASP A 198 -5.93 -3.16 16.79
C ASP A 198 -7.02 -4.25 16.85
N GLN A 199 -8.27 -3.90 16.53
CA GLN A 199 -9.35 -4.89 16.41
C GLN A 199 -9.16 -5.81 15.20
N VAL A 200 -8.74 -5.24 14.06
CA VAL A 200 -8.37 -6.00 12.86
C VAL A 200 -7.24 -6.98 13.19
N ALA A 201 -6.17 -6.49 13.82
CA ALA A 201 -5.04 -7.29 14.24
C ALA A 201 -5.49 -8.44 15.17
N ALA A 202 -6.24 -8.14 16.24
CA ALA A 202 -6.74 -9.15 17.17
C ALA A 202 -7.55 -10.26 16.47
N ALA A 203 -8.42 -9.91 15.53
CA ALA A 203 -9.18 -10.89 14.75
C ALA A 203 -8.27 -11.74 13.83
N MET A 204 -7.30 -11.11 13.16
CA MET A 204 -6.36 -11.82 12.28
C MET A 204 -5.42 -12.75 13.05
N ARG A 205 -4.97 -12.38 14.25
CA ARG A 205 -4.04 -13.20 15.06
C ARG A 205 -4.58 -14.60 15.36
N ILE A 206 -5.88 -14.72 15.60
CA ILE A 206 -6.56 -16.01 15.87
C ILE A 206 -7.18 -16.66 14.62
N SER A 207 -7.33 -15.91 13.52
CA SER A 207 -7.86 -16.40 12.25
C SER A 207 -6.86 -17.31 11.53
N ALA A 208 -7.34 -18.39 10.93
CA ALA A 208 -6.49 -19.34 10.17
C ALA A 208 -6.41 -18.98 8.68
N VAL A 209 -7.47 -18.38 8.13
CA VAL A 209 -7.56 -18.05 6.70
C VAL A 209 -8.04 -16.61 6.55
N PHE A 210 -7.41 -15.86 5.66
CA PHE A 210 -7.89 -14.55 5.23
C PHE A 210 -8.33 -14.60 3.77
N LEU A 211 -9.55 -14.15 3.47
CA LEU A 211 -10.04 -14.04 2.10
C LEU A 211 -9.72 -12.65 1.55
N ALA A 212 -8.84 -12.62 0.54
CA ALA A 212 -8.43 -11.40 -0.14
C ALA A 212 -9.38 -11.08 -1.29
N PHE A 213 -10.13 -9.99 -1.12
CA PHE A 213 -11.04 -9.42 -2.14
C PHE A 213 -10.46 -8.13 -2.71
N SER A 214 -9.20 -8.18 -3.15
CA SER A 214 -8.45 -7.05 -3.73
C SER A 214 -8.71 -6.89 -5.22
N ASP A 215 -8.79 -5.65 -5.72
CA ASP A 215 -9.13 -5.32 -7.12
C ASP A 215 -7.94 -4.72 -7.91
N PHE A 216 -7.93 -3.41 -8.14
CA PHE A 216 -6.86 -2.66 -8.77
C PHE A 216 -6.10 -1.91 -7.67
N GLU A 217 -5.08 -2.57 -7.12
CA GLU A 217 -4.30 -2.06 -5.98
C GLU A 217 -2.82 -1.96 -6.34
N GLY A 218 -2.16 -0.86 -5.94
CA GLY A 218 -0.72 -0.72 -6.17
C GLY A 218 0.10 -1.70 -5.35
N CYS A 219 -0.25 -1.94 -4.08
CA CYS A 219 0.33 -2.99 -3.24
C CYS A 219 -0.60 -3.18 -2.02
N PRO A 220 -1.53 -4.16 -2.03
CA PRO A 220 -2.54 -4.31 -0.98
C PRO A 220 -1.90 -4.63 0.38
N VAL A 221 -2.28 -3.89 1.43
CA VAL A 221 -1.76 -4.09 2.79
C VAL A 221 -2.43 -5.26 3.53
N PRO A 222 -3.77 -5.45 3.49
CA PRO A 222 -4.42 -6.47 4.33
C PRO A 222 -3.93 -7.92 4.14
N PRO A 223 -3.58 -8.38 2.92
CA PRO A 223 -2.95 -9.69 2.75
C PRO A 223 -1.60 -9.84 3.46
N ILE A 224 -0.78 -8.78 3.50
CA ILE A 224 0.51 -8.78 4.23
C ILE A 224 0.26 -8.91 5.73
N GLU A 225 -0.66 -8.10 6.26
CA GLU A 225 -1.06 -8.12 7.69
C GLU A 225 -1.57 -9.51 8.10
N ALA A 226 -2.44 -10.11 7.28
CA ALA A 226 -2.97 -11.45 7.52
C ALA A 226 -1.86 -12.52 7.50
N ALA A 227 -0.95 -12.46 6.53
CA ALA A 227 0.18 -13.38 6.44
C ALA A 227 1.13 -13.24 7.64
N LEU A 228 1.45 -12.01 8.07
CA LEU A 228 2.23 -11.76 9.28
C LEU A 228 1.55 -12.34 10.52
N ALA A 229 0.22 -12.22 10.60
CA ALA A 229 -0.60 -12.86 11.62
C ALA A 229 -0.65 -14.38 11.51
N GLY A 230 -0.04 -15.01 10.51
CA GLY A 230 0.00 -16.47 10.34
C GLY A 230 -1.24 -17.07 9.68
N ASN A 231 -2.02 -16.24 8.97
CA ASN A 231 -3.14 -16.71 8.15
C ASN A 231 -2.60 -17.21 6.82
N LEU A 232 -3.23 -18.25 6.27
CA LEU A 232 -3.12 -18.51 4.84
C LEU A 232 -4.06 -17.54 4.10
N VAL A 233 -3.53 -16.83 3.10
CA VAL A 233 -4.30 -15.87 2.30
C VAL A 233 -4.82 -16.54 1.02
N LEU A 234 -6.14 -16.54 0.84
CA LEU A 234 -6.80 -17.05 -0.36
C LEU A 234 -7.53 -15.92 -1.09
N GLY A 235 -7.32 -15.79 -2.40
CA GLY A 235 -8.14 -14.90 -3.22
C GLY A 235 -7.34 -14.15 -4.28
N TYR A 236 -7.68 -12.88 -4.46
CA TYR A 236 -7.15 -12.05 -5.55
C TYR A 236 -5.95 -11.25 -5.06
N HIS A 237 -4.88 -11.22 -5.87
CA HIS A 237 -3.66 -10.48 -5.54
C HIS A 237 -3.78 -8.96 -5.79
N GLY A 238 -4.85 -8.50 -6.42
CA GLY A 238 -5.09 -7.08 -6.67
C GLY A 238 -4.08 -6.41 -7.62
N TRP A 239 -3.46 -7.20 -8.51
CA TRP A 239 -2.27 -6.89 -9.31
C TRP A 239 -1.00 -6.58 -8.51
N GLY A 240 -0.95 -5.47 -7.80
CA GLY A 240 0.19 -5.06 -7.00
C GLY A 240 0.65 -6.07 -5.95
N GLY A 241 -0.26 -6.91 -5.43
CA GLY A 241 0.09 -7.94 -4.46
C GLY A 241 0.92 -9.09 -5.02
N ARG A 242 1.11 -9.18 -6.34
CA ARG A 242 2.05 -10.14 -6.97
C ARG A 242 3.47 -10.01 -6.42
N GLU A 243 3.83 -8.83 -5.93
CA GLU A 243 5.09 -8.53 -5.22
C GLU A 243 5.44 -9.60 -4.17
N TYR A 244 4.43 -10.07 -3.44
CA TYR A 244 4.58 -10.95 -2.30
C TYR A 244 3.79 -12.25 -2.39
N TRP A 245 3.01 -12.44 -3.47
CA TRP A 245 2.09 -13.56 -3.63
C TRP A 245 2.82 -14.87 -3.96
N ARG A 246 3.23 -15.60 -2.93
CA ARG A 246 3.99 -16.83 -3.09
C ARG A 246 3.43 -17.94 -2.21
N GLU A 247 3.36 -19.14 -2.77
CA GLU A 247 3.00 -20.33 -2.03
C GLU A 247 4.05 -20.67 -0.94
N PRO A 248 3.67 -21.30 0.19
CA PRO A 248 2.32 -21.75 0.54
C PRO A 248 1.41 -20.67 1.15
N ASN A 249 1.96 -19.50 1.52
CA ASN A 249 1.26 -18.46 2.29
C ASN A 249 0.10 -17.80 1.55
N PHE A 250 0.22 -17.69 0.23
CA PHE A 250 -0.76 -17.05 -0.63
C PHE A 250 -1.25 -18.04 -1.70
N ARG A 251 -2.57 -18.13 -1.88
CA ARG A 251 -3.25 -18.98 -2.87
C ARG A 251 -4.09 -18.09 -3.78
N SER A 252 -3.70 -18.02 -5.05
CA SER A 252 -4.41 -17.17 -6.03
C SER A 252 -5.70 -17.83 -6.50
N VAL A 253 -6.71 -17.00 -6.73
CA VAL A 253 -7.92 -17.33 -7.51
C VAL A 253 -7.97 -16.32 -8.66
N ASP A 254 -8.41 -16.75 -9.84
CA ASP A 254 -8.62 -15.82 -10.94
C ASP A 254 -9.81 -14.90 -10.63
N MET A 255 -9.68 -13.62 -10.97
CA MET A 255 -10.68 -12.61 -10.66
C MET A 255 -12.05 -12.99 -11.24
N GLY A 256 -13.06 -13.09 -10.39
CA GLY A 256 -14.43 -13.43 -10.81
C GLY A 256 -14.75 -14.92 -10.83
N ASP A 257 -13.76 -15.81 -10.67
CA ASP A 257 -14.03 -17.24 -10.57
C ASP A 257 -14.46 -17.66 -9.16
N VAL A 258 -15.73 -17.37 -8.83
CA VAL A 258 -16.36 -17.72 -7.55
C VAL A 258 -16.36 -19.23 -7.30
N ARG A 259 -16.47 -20.05 -8.36
CA ARG A 259 -16.51 -21.51 -8.23
C ARG A 259 -15.13 -22.05 -7.84
N ASP A 260 -14.08 -21.60 -8.51
CA ASP A 260 -12.71 -21.97 -8.17
C ASP A 260 -12.32 -21.42 -6.78
N PHE A 261 -12.81 -20.24 -6.40
CA PHE A 261 -12.62 -19.70 -5.06
C PHE A 261 -13.09 -20.69 -3.99
N VAL A 262 -14.34 -21.16 -4.09
CA VAL A 262 -14.93 -22.11 -3.13
C VAL A 262 -14.21 -23.45 -3.18
N ARG A 263 -13.85 -23.93 -4.37
CA ARG A 263 -13.09 -25.17 -4.56
C ARG A 263 -11.72 -25.10 -3.87
N LYS A 264 -10.94 -24.04 -4.09
CA LYS A 264 -9.63 -23.83 -3.46
C LYS A 264 -9.72 -23.65 -1.95
N PHE A 265 -10.84 -23.12 -1.43
CA PHE A 265 -11.03 -23.07 0.01
C PHE A 265 -11.01 -24.47 0.65
N HIS A 266 -11.50 -25.52 -0.03
CA HIS A 266 -11.40 -26.89 0.49
C HIS A 266 -9.94 -27.32 0.69
N GLU A 267 -9.07 -27.05 -0.30
CA GLU A 267 -7.63 -27.35 -0.24
C GLU A 267 -6.95 -26.55 0.88
N VAL A 268 -7.29 -25.26 1.00
CA VAL A 268 -6.78 -24.37 2.04
C VAL A 268 -7.20 -24.82 3.43
N ALA A 269 -8.49 -25.12 3.64
CA ALA A 269 -9.02 -25.60 4.91
C ALA A 269 -8.35 -26.92 5.34
N HIS A 270 -8.11 -27.83 4.38
CA HIS A 270 -7.34 -29.03 4.64
C HIS A 270 -5.89 -28.71 5.02
N PHE A 271 -5.20 -27.87 4.24
CA PHE A 271 -3.82 -27.49 4.49
C PHE A 271 -3.63 -26.88 5.89
N VAL A 272 -4.41 -25.86 6.26
CA VAL A 272 -4.25 -25.17 7.56
C VAL A 272 -4.61 -26.04 8.76
N SER A 273 -5.30 -27.17 8.54
CA SER A 273 -5.59 -28.15 9.59
C SER A 273 -4.40 -29.08 9.89
N GLN A 274 -3.39 -29.12 9.02
CA GLN A 274 -2.23 -29.98 9.19
C GLN A 274 -1.26 -29.41 10.24
N PRO A 275 -0.69 -30.24 11.15
CA PRO A 275 0.26 -29.77 12.17
C PRO A 275 1.48 -29.02 11.60
N GLN A 276 1.93 -29.41 10.41
CA GLN A 276 3.08 -28.82 9.73
C GLN A 276 2.78 -27.50 8.99
N ALA A 277 1.52 -27.08 8.86
CA ALA A 277 1.14 -25.95 8.02
C ALA A 277 1.86 -24.65 8.42
N GLN A 278 1.93 -24.36 9.72
CA GLN A 278 2.61 -23.17 10.24
C GLN A 278 4.12 -23.21 9.97
N ALA A 279 4.75 -24.39 10.14
CA ALA A 279 6.17 -24.56 9.84
C ALA A 279 6.46 -24.37 8.34
N GLN A 280 5.55 -24.81 7.45
CA GLN A 280 5.69 -24.61 6.01
C GLN A 280 5.48 -23.15 5.59
N MET A 281 4.61 -22.41 6.29
CA MET A 281 4.38 -20.99 6.03
C MET A 281 5.46 -20.07 6.63
N ALA A 282 6.18 -20.52 7.66
CA ALA A 282 7.14 -19.69 8.40
C ALA A 282 8.21 -19.00 7.52
N PRO A 283 8.86 -19.67 6.53
CA PRO A 283 9.82 -19.00 5.66
C PRO A 283 9.20 -17.85 4.85
N GLY A 284 7.96 -18.02 4.39
CA GLY A 284 7.22 -16.98 3.69
C GLY A 284 6.88 -15.81 4.60
N ILE A 285 6.44 -16.08 5.84
CA ILE A 285 6.15 -15.05 6.84
C ILE A 285 7.40 -14.22 7.17
N GLU A 286 8.55 -14.88 7.36
CA GLU A 286 9.79 -14.19 7.68
C GLU A 286 10.27 -13.29 6.54
N ARG A 287 10.13 -13.75 5.29
CA ARG A 287 10.39 -12.91 4.12
C ARG A 287 9.48 -11.67 4.10
N ILE A 288 8.17 -11.83 4.33
CA ILE A 288 7.24 -10.70 4.40
C ILE A 288 7.63 -9.74 5.53
N ARG A 289 8.00 -10.27 6.69
CA ARG A 289 8.46 -9.49 7.85
C ARG A 289 9.69 -8.66 7.51
N HIS A 290 10.64 -9.22 6.76
CA HIS A 290 11.82 -8.52 6.27
C HIS A 290 11.47 -7.46 5.22
N ASP A 291 10.79 -7.87 4.14
CA ASP A 291 10.55 -7.04 2.94
C ASP A 291 9.67 -5.82 3.26
N PHE A 292 8.71 -5.97 4.19
CA PHE A 292 7.81 -4.90 4.64
C PHE A 292 8.17 -4.40 6.06
N SER A 293 9.44 -4.48 6.45
CA SER A 293 9.92 -3.93 7.73
C SER A 293 10.16 -2.42 7.66
N PRO A 294 10.07 -1.69 8.78
CA PRO A 294 10.49 -0.29 8.84
C PRO A 294 11.96 -0.06 8.47
N ALA A 295 12.82 -1.08 8.65
CA ALA A 295 14.23 -1.00 8.27
C ALA A 295 14.41 -1.03 6.75
N THR A 296 13.67 -1.91 6.05
CA THR A 296 13.68 -2.00 4.59
C THR A 296 13.08 -0.76 3.95
N GLU A 297 11.94 -0.26 4.47
CA GLU A 297 11.38 1.03 4.04
C GLU A 297 12.39 2.17 4.22
N ARG A 298 13.08 2.24 5.37
CA ARG A 298 14.11 3.27 5.62
C ARG A 298 15.23 3.22 4.59
N ALA A 299 15.77 2.03 4.32
CA ALA A 299 16.85 1.86 3.35
C ALA A 299 16.41 2.26 1.93
N ASN A 300 15.21 1.84 1.51
CA ASN A 300 14.65 2.18 0.21
C ASN A 300 14.39 3.69 0.09
N LEU A 301 13.88 4.32 1.15
CA LEU A 301 13.60 5.75 1.15
C LEU A 301 14.87 6.60 1.15
N ALA A 302 15.93 6.16 1.85
CA ALA A 302 17.24 6.80 1.78
C ALA A 302 17.81 6.76 0.35
N LEU A 303 17.81 5.59 -0.29
CA LEU A 303 18.23 5.42 -1.68
C LEU A 303 17.38 6.26 -2.64
N ALA A 304 16.07 6.38 -2.37
CA ALA A 304 15.18 7.20 -3.17
C ALA A 304 15.55 8.69 -3.11
N VAL A 305 15.95 9.20 -1.95
CA VAL A 305 16.42 10.59 -1.80
C VAL A 305 17.76 10.79 -2.50
N GLU A 306 18.69 9.83 -2.41
CA GLU A 306 19.97 9.90 -3.15
C GLU A 306 19.75 9.98 -4.66
N ARG A 307 18.89 9.10 -5.20
CA ARG A 307 18.53 9.10 -6.62
C ARG A 307 17.80 10.37 -7.04
N LEU A 308 16.87 10.85 -6.21
CA LEU A 308 16.17 12.12 -6.46
C LEU A 308 17.18 13.28 -6.54
N ASN A 309 18.12 13.35 -5.61
CA ASN A 309 19.17 14.38 -5.61
C ASN A 309 20.05 14.31 -6.86
N ALA A 310 20.38 13.10 -7.34
CA ALA A 310 21.14 12.91 -8.58
C ALA A 310 20.37 13.38 -9.83
N LEU A 311 19.04 13.26 -9.85
CA LEU A 311 18.20 13.69 -10.98
C LEU A 311 17.99 15.22 -11.06
N ILE A 312 18.22 15.94 -9.96
CA ILE A 312 18.02 17.39 -9.87
C ILE A 312 19.33 18.20 -9.80
N SER A 313 20.47 17.51 -9.76
CA SER A 313 21.81 18.12 -9.75
C SER A 313 22.25 18.45 -11.16
#